data_AF-A0A538PNT9-F1
#
_entry.id   AF-A0A538PNT9-F1
#
_cell.length_a   1.000
_cell.length_b   1.000
_cell.length_c   1.000
_cell.angle_alpha   90.00
_cell.angle_beta   90.00
_cell.angle_gamma   90.00
#
_symmetry.space_group_name_H-M   'P 1'
#
loop_
_entity.id
_entity.type
_entity.pdbx_description
1 polymer ?
#
loop_
_entity_poly.entity_id
_entity_poly.type
_entity_poly.pdbx_seq_one_letter_code
_entity_poly.pdbx_strand_id
1 'polypeptide(L)'
;MGQLDETRFDVAVRTGCPTCGAAALDIRSFLDRRLNLMLGEPNDEGRWVHDGEKFIDGTYRIACASCGHVVFADDACPRCHAPGGLARALGDASRLVVPRRCAACNETELLAVALAAATVRYSGGRAAAPKPLGEIGDSGYHIVAYACESCDAAVLAQSCPLCDAPGPLRQRP
;
A
#
# COMPACT_ATOMS: atom_id res chain seq x y z
N MET A 1 15.79 -1.22 -4.49
CA MET A 1 15.58 -0.64 -3.14
C MET A 1 14.75 0.62 -3.30
N GLY A 2 13.82 0.86 -2.36
CA GLY A 2 13.09 2.11 -2.18
C GLY A 2 14.02 3.32 -2.11
N GLN A 3 13.49 4.53 -2.31
CA GLN A 3 14.22 5.78 -2.02
C GLN A 3 14.56 5.91 -0.53
N LEU A 4 13.77 5.26 0.31
CA LEU A 4 14.04 5.01 1.72
C LEU A 4 14.51 3.55 1.88
N ASP A 5 15.76 3.35 2.25
CA ASP A 5 16.28 2.04 2.67
C ASP A 5 16.07 1.83 4.18
N GLU A 6 16.33 0.61 4.64
CA GLU A 6 16.17 0.23 6.04
C GLU A 6 17.05 1.08 6.97
N THR A 7 18.27 1.40 6.56
CA THR A 7 19.20 2.18 7.41
C THR A 7 18.67 3.60 7.63
N ARG A 8 18.20 4.27 6.56
CA ARG A 8 17.64 5.61 6.62
C ARG A 8 16.31 5.63 7.36
N PHE A 9 15.48 4.60 7.17
CA PHE A 9 14.26 4.43 7.94
C PHE A 9 14.57 4.30 9.43
N ASP A 10 15.51 3.45 9.81
CA ASP A 10 15.89 3.21 11.21
C ASP A 10 16.42 4.49 11.89
N VAL A 11 17.25 5.26 11.17
CA VAL A 11 17.70 6.58 11.64
C VAL A 11 16.51 7.51 11.87
N ALA A 12 15.59 7.62 10.91
CA ALA A 12 14.43 8.50 11.03
C ALA A 12 13.56 8.16 12.25
N VAL A 13 13.28 6.88 12.48
CA VAL A 13 12.41 6.47 13.60
C VAL A 13 13.10 6.49 14.96
N ARG A 14 14.41 6.26 15.03
CA ARG A 14 15.19 6.34 16.28
C ARG A 14 15.42 7.78 16.73
N THR A 15 15.71 8.68 15.80
CA THR A 15 15.92 10.10 16.11
C THR A 15 14.63 10.78 16.54
N GLY A 16 13.48 10.35 16.00
CA GLY A 16 12.20 10.99 16.27
C GLY A 16 12.11 12.37 15.62
N CYS A 17 11.27 13.25 16.17
CA CYS A 17 11.06 14.58 15.61
C CYS A 17 12.20 15.54 16.00
N PRO A 18 12.95 16.12 15.03
CA PRO A 18 14.02 17.07 15.33
C PRO A 18 13.51 18.41 15.87
N THR A 19 12.25 18.77 15.59
CA THR A 19 11.67 20.06 16.01
C THR A 19 11.19 20.08 17.46
N CYS A 20 10.43 19.07 17.91
CA CYS A 20 9.85 19.06 19.25
C CYS A 20 10.36 17.93 20.15
N GLY A 21 11.29 17.10 19.67
CA GLY A 21 11.86 15.97 20.42
C GLY A 21 10.92 14.79 20.65
N ALA A 22 9.68 14.83 20.14
CA ALA A 22 8.74 13.74 20.29
C ALA A 22 9.19 12.49 19.51
N ALA A 23 9.15 11.33 20.16
CA ALA A 23 9.54 10.05 19.57
C ALA A 23 8.44 9.40 18.70
N ALA A 24 7.19 9.86 18.83
CA ALA A 24 6.07 9.28 18.09
C ALA A 24 5.99 9.86 16.67
N LEU A 25 5.91 8.98 15.67
CA LEU A 25 5.84 9.32 14.25
C LEU A 25 4.62 8.66 13.58
N ASP A 26 3.94 9.40 12.70
CA ASP A 26 2.97 8.88 11.76
C ASP A 26 3.65 8.59 10.42
N ILE A 27 3.63 7.32 10.02
CA ILE A 27 4.23 6.84 8.78
C ILE A 27 3.11 6.53 7.80
N ARG A 28 3.20 7.06 6.59
CA ARG A 28 2.30 6.71 5.50
C ARG A 28 3.02 5.86 4.46
N SER A 29 2.40 4.76 4.11
CA SER A 29 2.96 3.75 3.21
C SER A 29 1.88 3.10 2.35
N PHE A 30 2.25 2.54 1.20
CA PHE A 30 1.41 1.60 0.46
C PHE A 30 1.74 0.16 0.85
N LEU A 31 0.74 -0.54 1.38
CA LEU A 31 0.89 -1.89 1.91
C LEU A 31 -0.01 -2.88 1.18
N ASP A 32 0.51 -4.09 1.00
CA ASP A 32 -0.22 -5.18 0.40
C ASP A 32 -1.32 -5.69 1.35
N ARG A 33 -2.52 -5.87 0.81
CA ARG A 33 -3.70 -6.38 1.51
C ARG A 33 -4.32 -7.50 0.69
N ARG A 34 -4.50 -8.67 1.31
CA ARG A 34 -5.25 -9.79 0.74
C ARG A 34 -6.70 -9.68 1.16
N LEU A 35 -7.61 -9.92 0.23
CA LEU A 35 -9.06 -9.83 0.42
C LEU A 35 -9.72 -11.12 -0.04
N ASN A 36 -10.73 -11.56 0.70
CA ASN A 36 -11.73 -12.51 0.21
C ASN A 36 -12.95 -11.70 -0.23
N LEU A 37 -13.37 -11.87 -1.48
CA LEU A 37 -14.46 -11.10 -2.08
C LEU A 37 -15.63 -12.02 -2.40
N MET A 38 -16.84 -11.58 -2.07
CA MET A 38 -18.08 -12.26 -2.44
C MET A 38 -18.96 -11.28 -3.21
N LEU A 39 -19.39 -11.68 -4.41
CA LEU A 39 -20.18 -10.80 -5.30
C LEU A 39 -19.48 -9.47 -5.62
N GLY A 40 -18.14 -9.47 -5.64
CA GLY A 40 -17.31 -8.30 -5.94
C GLY A 40 -17.05 -7.38 -4.74
N GLU A 41 -17.63 -7.68 -3.58
CA GLU A 41 -17.49 -6.89 -2.35
C GLU A 41 -16.62 -7.64 -1.32
N PRO A 42 -15.89 -6.94 -0.43
CA PRO A 42 -15.15 -7.59 0.65
C PRO A 42 -16.07 -8.36 1.59
N ASN A 43 -15.77 -9.65 1.78
CA ASN A 43 -16.46 -10.50 2.74
C ASN A 43 -15.89 -10.32 4.17
N ASP A 44 -14.68 -9.76 4.28
CA ASP A 44 -13.98 -9.47 5.54
C ASP A 44 -13.16 -8.17 5.44
N GLU A 45 -12.51 -7.78 6.53
CA GLU A 45 -11.58 -6.65 6.56
C GLU A 45 -10.28 -6.93 5.78
N GLY A 46 -10.08 -8.11 5.24
CA GLY A 46 -8.84 -8.54 4.64
C GLY A 46 -7.70 -8.71 5.64
N ARG A 47 -6.56 -9.10 5.10
CA ARG A 47 -5.34 -9.32 5.86
C ARG A 47 -4.20 -8.50 5.29
N TRP A 48 -3.48 -7.80 6.15
CA TRP A 48 -2.22 -7.17 5.79
C TRP A 48 -1.16 -8.23 5.47
N VAL A 49 -0.56 -8.14 4.28
CA VAL A 49 0.48 -9.06 3.81
C VAL A 49 1.76 -8.26 3.56
N HIS A 50 2.26 -7.60 4.60
CA HIS A 50 3.55 -6.90 4.57
C HIS A 50 4.51 -7.50 5.59
N ASP A 51 5.79 -7.46 5.26
CA ASP A 51 6.89 -7.60 6.21
C ASP A 51 7.50 -6.20 6.45
N GLY A 52 8.56 -6.15 7.27
CA GLY A 52 9.27 -4.89 7.57
C GLY A 52 9.84 -4.23 6.31
N GLU A 53 10.36 -5.01 5.36
CA GLU A 53 11.00 -4.47 4.15
C GLU A 53 9.97 -3.89 3.18
N LYS A 54 8.84 -4.58 2.96
CA LYS A 54 7.69 -4.07 2.18
C LYS A 54 7.10 -2.81 2.78
N PHE A 55 7.07 -2.72 4.11
CA PHE A 55 6.60 -1.53 4.82
C PHE A 55 7.50 -0.32 4.53
N ILE A 56 8.82 -0.50 4.63
CA ILE A 56 9.83 0.54 4.36
C ILE A 56 9.78 0.96 2.88
N ASP A 57 9.77 -0.01 1.96
CA ASP A 57 9.74 0.25 0.52
C ASP A 57 8.51 1.06 0.06
N GLY A 58 7.36 0.82 0.68
CA GLY A 58 6.13 1.56 0.39
C GLY A 58 6.03 2.93 1.04
N THR A 59 6.97 3.29 1.93
CA THR A 59 6.88 4.50 2.74
C THR A 59 7.13 5.72 1.87
N TYR A 60 6.18 6.64 1.87
CA TYR A 60 6.27 7.91 1.13
C TYR A 60 6.20 9.14 2.02
N ARG A 61 5.88 8.97 3.32
CA ARG A 61 5.89 10.08 4.29
C ARG A 61 6.11 9.59 5.70
N ILE A 62 6.96 10.28 6.45
CA ILE A 62 7.12 10.14 7.90
C ILE A 62 6.96 11.53 8.51
N ALA A 63 6.05 11.69 9.46
CA ALA A 63 5.83 12.95 10.15
C ALA A 63 5.71 12.78 11.66
N CYS A 64 6.08 13.82 12.41
CA CYS A 64 5.89 13.87 13.84
C CYS A 64 4.40 13.80 14.19
N ALA A 65 4.05 12.85 15.05
CA ALA A 65 2.69 12.70 15.54
C ALA A 65 2.20 13.85 16.43
N SER A 66 3.13 14.62 17.01
CA SER A 66 2.82 15.71 17.96
C SER A 66 2.73 17.08 17.28
N CYS A 67 3.72 17.43 16.46
CA CYS A 67 3.79 18.76 15.82
C CYS A 67 3.59 18.74 14.29
N GLY A 68 3.43 17.56 13.68
CA GLY A 68 3.21 17.43 12.23
C GLY A 68 4.44 17.64 11.36
N HIS A 69 5.60 17.98 11.93
CA HIS A 69 6.85 18.17 11.19
C HIS A 69 7.20 16.94 10.35
N VAL A 70 7.50 17.13 9.07
CA VAL A 70 7.81 16.06 8.13
C VAL A 70 9.29 15.71 8.23
N VAL A 71 9.59 14.49 8.66
CA VAL A 71 10.95 13.96 8.77
C VAL A 71 11.41 13.36 7.44
N PHE A 72 10.47 12.83 6.66
CA PHE A 72 10.72 12.28 5.34
C PHE A 72 9.47 12.44 4.46
N ALA A 73 9.67 12.74 3.18
CA ALA A 73 8.65 12.66 2.15
C ALA A 73 9.29 12.36 0.79
N ASP A 74 8.55 11.65 -0.06
CA ASP A 74 8.91 11.35 -1.44
C ASP A 74 7.66 11.50 -2.32
N ASP A 75 7.81 12.00 -3.54
CA ASP A 75 6.73 12.17 -4.52
C ASP A 75 6.74 11.10 -5.62
N ALA A 76 7.75 10.22 -5.66
CA ALA A 76 7.83 9.10 -6.56
C ALA A 76 6.77 8.03 -6.23
N CYS A 77 6.39 7.23 -7.23
CA CYS A 77 5.48 6.11 -7.01
C CYS A 77 6.07 5.10 -6.01
N PRO A 78 5.39 4.77 -4.89
CA PRO A 78 5.91 3.84 -3.88
C PRO A 78 6.03 2.38 -4.33
N ARG A 79 5.68 2.08 -5.59
CA ARG A 79 5.73 0.74 -6.17
C ARG A 79 6.78 0.58 -7.27
N CYS A 80 6.93 1.59 -8.14
CA CYS A 80 7.83 1.54 -9.30
C CYS A 80 8.84 2.70 -9.35
N HIS A 81 8.76 3.66 -8.43
CA HIS A 81 9.58 4.88 -8.35
C HIS A 81 9.51 5.80 -9.57
N ALA A 82 8.44 5.70 -10.35
CA ALA A 82 8.17 6.71 -11.38
C ALA A 82 8.09 8.10 -10.71
N PRO A 83 8.88 9.10 -11.16
CA PRO A 83 8.85 10.46 -10.61
C PRO A 83 7.45 11.06 -10.64
N GLY A 84 7.05 11.73 -9.55
CA GLY A 84 5.71 12.33 -9.40
C GLY A 84 4.56 11.32 -9.38
N GLY A 85 4.84 10.01 -9.35
CA GLY A 85 3.83 8.96 -9.40
C GLY A 85 2.98 8.84 -8.13
N LEU A 86 3.39 9.44 -7.01
CA LEU A 86 2.62 9.40 -5.76
C LEU A 86 1.27 10.12 -5.89
N ALA A 87 1.23 11.25 -6.60
CA ALA A 87 -0.02 12.01 -6.75
C ALA A 87 -1.12 11.17 -7.41
N ARG A 88 -0.76 10.43 -8.47
CA ARG A 88 -1.66 9.45 -9.11
C ARG A 88 -1.97 8.28 -8.19
N ALA A 89 -0.95 7.73 -7.51
CA ALA A 89 -1.15 6.64 -6.57
C ALA A 89 -2.18 6.97 -5.47
N LEU A 90 -2.22 8.21 -4.98
CA LEU A 90 -3.16 8.63 -3.94
C LEU A 90 -4.50 9.13 -4.49
N GLY A 91 -4.50 9.75 -5.67
CA GLY A 91 -5.67 10.43 -6.23
C GLY A 91 -6.54 9.57 -7.15
N ASP A 92 -5.95 8.56 -7.80
CA ASP A 92 -6.66 7.73 -8.76
C ASP A 92 -7.39 6.56 -8.08
N ALA A 93 -8.52 6.17 -8.65
CA ALA A 93 -9.19 4.90 -8.34
C ALA A 93 -8.41 3.71 -8.90
N SER A 94 -8.69 2.51 -8.36
CA SER A 94 -8.16 1.25 -8.88
C SER A 94 -8.45 1.10 -10.37
N ARG A 95 -7.42 0.78 -11.15
CA ARG A 95 -7.54 0.49 -12.59
C ARG A 95 -8.13 -0.90 -12.86
N LEU A 96 -7.88 -1.83 -11.96
CA LEU A 96 -8.45 -3.17 -12.03
C LEU A 96 -9.75 -3.18 -11.22
N VAL A 97 -10.86 -3.44 -11.90
CA VAL A 97 -12.18 -3.57 -11.30
C VAL A 97 -12.45 -5.05 -11.09
N VAL A 98 -12.76 -5.46 -9.86
CA VAL A 98 -13.11 -6.85 -9.57
C VAL A 98 -14.56 -7.08 -9.98
N PRO A 99 -14.85 -8.08 -10.83
CA PRO A 99 -16.22 -8.39 -11.21
C PRO A 99 -16.98 -9.05 -10.05
N ARG A 100 -18.31 -9.00 -10.09
CA ARG A 100 -19.14 -9.73 -9.12
C ARG A 100 -19.01 -11.25 -9.20
N ARG A 101 -18.53 -11.75 -10.35
CA ARG A 101 -18.40 -13.19 -10.63
C ARG A 101 -17.19 -13.45 -11.49
N CYS A 102 -16.61 -14.63 -11.34
CA CYS A 102 -15.57 -15.13 -12.24
C CYS A 102 -16.10 -15.19 -13.68
N ALA A 103 -15.39 -14.56 -14.61
CA ALA A 103 -15.78 -14.55 -16.02
C ALA A 103 -15.66 -15.94 -16.69
N ALA A 104 -14.87 -16.85 -16.13
CA ALA A 104 -14.64 -18.18 -16.68
C ALA A 104 -15.66 -19.23 -16.20
N CYS A 105 -15.99 -19.25 -14.90
CA CYS A 105 -16.84 -20.29 -14.30
C CYS A 105 -18.07 -19.76 -13.56
N ASN A 106 -18.30 -18.44 -13.56
CA ASN A 106 -19.45 -17.78 -12.92
C ASN A 106 -19.52 -17.88 -11.38
N GLU A 107 -18.44 -18.32 -10.73
CA GLU A 107 -18.32 -18.34 -9.27
C GLU A 107 -18.38 -16.94 -8.66
N THR A 108 -18.94 -16.83 -7.46
CA THR A 108 -19.15 -15.54 -6.78
C THR A 108 -18.02 -15.16 -5.84
N GLU A 109 -17.19 -16.13 -5.45
CA GLU A 109 -16.05 -15.91 -4.57
C GLU A 109 -14.78 -15.69 -5.38
N LEU A 110 -14.05 -14.62 -5.04
CA LEU A 110 -12.79 -14.24 -5.65
C LEU A 110 -11.79 -13.84 -4.56
N LEU A 111 -10.53 -14.22 -4.75
CA LEU A 111 -9.43 -13.68 -3.97
C LEU A 111 -8.87 -12.45 -4.66
N ALA A 112 -8.55 -11.40 -3.91
CA ALA A 112 -7.86 -10.24 -4.45
C ALA A 112 -6.63 -9.86 -3.63
N VAL A 113 -5.66 -9.27 -4.31
CA VAL A 113 -4.52 -8.58 -3.71
C VAL A 113 -4.59 -7.12 -4.10
N ALA A 114 -4.50 -6.26 -3.11
CA ALA A 114 -4.53 -4.81 -3.26
C ALA A 114 -3.28 -4.15 -2.67
N LEU A 115 -2.93 -2.98 -3.17
CA LEU A 115 -2.05 -2.02 -2.52
C LEU A 115 -2.92 -0.89 -1.97
N ALA A 116 -2.97 -0.78 -0.64
CA ALA A 116 -3.75 0.24 0.04
C ALA A 116 -2.82 1.28 0.67
N ALA A 117 -3.13 2.55 0.46
CA ALA A 117 -2.55 3.62 1.26
C ALA A 117 -2.95 3.43 2.73
N ALA A 118 -1.97 3.44 3.62
CA ALA A 118 -2.17 3.20 5.04
C ALA A 118 -1.35 4.16 5.89
N THR A 119 -1.80 4.36 7.13
CA THR A 119 -1.04 5.04 8.18
C THR A 119 -0.67 4.06 9.28
N VAL A 120 0.57 4.17 9.76
CA VAL A 120 1.12 3.39 10.86
C VAL A 120 1.71 4.35 11.88
N ARG A 121 1.26 4.24 13.14
CA ARG A 121 1.87 4.96 14.26
C ARG A 121 3.09 4.19 14.71
N TYR A 122 4.26 4.83 14.71
CA TYR A 122 5.48 4.32 15.32
C TYR A 122 5.72 5.03 16.65
N SER A 123 5.89 4.26 17.73
CA SER A 123 6.18 4.80 19.06
C SER A 123 6.78 3.72 19.95
N GLY A 124 7.71 4.09 20.85
CA GLY A 124 8.31 3.14 21.78
C GLY A 124 9.07 1.99 21.11
N GLY A 125 9.68 2.25 19.95
CA GLY A 125 10.43 1.26 19.19
C GLY A 125 9.59 0.23 18.43
N ARG A 126 8.27 0.44 18.32
CA ARG A 126 7.35 -0.48 17.63
C ARG A 126 6.38 0.25 16.72
N ALA A 127 6.07 -0.37 15.59
CA ALA A 127 4.99 0.01 14.70
C ALA A 127 3.65 -0.59 15.21
N ALA A 128 2.60 0.23 15.24
CA ALA A 128 1.23 -0.25 15.44
C ALA A 128 0.72 -0.98 14.19
N ALA A 129 -0.42 -1.68 14.32
CA ALA A 129 -1.11 -2.25 13.17
C ALA A 129 -1.47 -1.13 12.16
N PRO A 130 -1.29 -1.36 10.83
CA PRO A 130 -1.67 -0.38 9.84
C PRO A 130 -3.17 -0.12 9.83
N LYS A 131 -3.52 1.16 9.64
CA LYS A 131 -4.88 1.61 9.40
C LYS A 131 -5.00 2.05 7.95
N PRO A 132 -5.96 1.51 7.18
CA PRO A 132 -6.14 1.94 5.80
C PRO A 132 -6.63 3.40 5.78
N LEU A 133 -6.27 4.13 4.72
CA LEU A 133 -6.75 5.50 4.50
C LEU A 133 -8.04 5.56 3.68
N GLY A 134 -8.47 4.42 3.13
CA GLY A 134 -9.70 4.25 2.37
C GLY A 134 -10.03 2.77 2.20
N GLU A 135 -11.16 2.50 1.55
CA GLU A 135 -11.69 1.16 1.29
C GLU A 135 -11.60 0.80 -0.19
N ILE A 136 -12.01 -0.42 -0.54
CA ILE A 136 -12.06 -0.83 -1.95
C ILE A 136 -12.98 0.12 -2.73
N GLY A 137 -12.51 0.59 -3.89
CA GLY A 137 -13.23 1.57 -4.70
C GLY A 137 -12.84 3.03 -4.41
N ASP A 138 -12.24 3.32 -3.25
CA ASP A 138 -11.72 4.66 -2.96
C ASP A 138 -10.43 4.96 -3.72
N SER A 139 -10.17 6.26 -3.95
CA SER A 139 -8.87 6.74 -4.40
C SER A 139 -7.76 6.32 -3.42
N GLY A 140 -6.63 5.85 -3.95
CA GLY A 140 -5.53 5.37 -3.10
C GLY A 140 -5.65 3.91 -2.65
N TYR A 141 -6.67 3.20 -3.14
CA TYR A 141 -6.83 1.75 -2.95
C TYR A 141 -6.82 1.04 -4.30
N HIS A 142 -5.77 0.26 -4.57
CA HIS A 142 -5.51 -0.28 -5.92
C HIS A 142 -5.50 -1.80 -5.91
N ILE A 143 -6.41 -2.42 -6.65
CA ILE A 143 -6.37 -3.86 -6.90
C ILE A 143 -5.21 -4.15 -7.86
N VAL A 144 -4.34 -5.07 -7.46
CA VAL A 144 -3.17 -5.50 -8.22
C VAL A 144 -3.48 -6.76 -9.02
N ALA A 145 -4.20 -7.68 -8.40
CA ALA A 145 -4.63 -8.93 -9.01
C ALA A 145 -5.88 -9.46 -8.32
N TYR A 146 -6.63 -10.30 -9.03
CA TYR A 146 -7.64 -11.16 -8.44
C TYR A 146 -7.64 -12.54 -9.12
N ALA A 147 -8.10 -13.56 -8.40
CA ALA A 147 -8.16 -14.94 -8.87
C ALA A 147 -9.42 -15.65 -8.37
N CYS A 148 -9.87 -16.64 -9.15
CA CYS A 148 -10.93 -17.56 -8.77
C CYS A 148 -10.32 -18.91 -8.41
N GLU A 149 -10.45 -19.34 -7.15
CA GLU A 149 -9.89 -20.62 -6.69
C GLU A 149 -10.58 -21.83 -7.33
N SER A 150 -11.84 -21.70 -7.77
CA SER A 150 -12.58 -22.84 -8.34
C SER A 150 -12.14 -23.23 -9.76
N CYS A 151 -11.51 -22.33 -10.52
CA CYS A 151 -11.12 -22.59 -11.91
C CYS A 151 -9.73 -22.07 -12.28
N ASP A 152 -8.96 -21.61 -11.29
CA ASP A 152 -7.61 -21.04 -11.43
C ASP A 152 -7.49 -19.83 -12.38
N ALA A 153 -8.60 -19.23 -12.78
CA ALA A 153 -8.58 -18.01 -13.58
C ALA A 153 -8.03 -16.85 -12.74
N ALA A 154 -7.00 -16.17 -13.25
CA ALA A 154 -6.37 -15.03 -12.60
C ALA A 154 -6.23 -13.84 -13.56
N VAL A 155 -6.37 -12.64 -13.00
CA VAL A 155 -6.19 -11.37 -13.73
C VAL A 155 -5.22 -10.50 -12.95
N LEU A 156 -4.25 -9.91 -13.67
CA LEU A 156 -3.22 -9.04 -13.12
C LEU A 156 -3.23 -7.68 -13.81
N ALA A 157 -2.90 -6.64 -13.07
CA ALA A 157 -2.60 -5.33 -13.63
C ALA A 157 -1.43 -5.41 -14.62
N GLN A 158 -1.59 -4.79 -15.80
CA GLN A 158 -0.62 -4.85 -16.90
C GLN A 158 0.49 -3.78 -16.80
N SER A 159 0.27 -2.76 -15.97
CA SER A 159 1.19 -1.64 -15.71
C SER A 159 1.35 -1.45 -14.18
N CYS A 160 2.05 -0.40 -13.75
CA CYS A 160 2.09 -0.05 -12.33
C CYS A 160 0.66 0.16 -11.78
N PRO A 161 0.17 -0.68 -10.85
CA PRO A 161 -1.22 -0.58 -10.38
C PRO A 161 -1.50 0.79 -9.73
N LEU A 162 -0.49 1.39 -9.09
CA LEU A 162 -0.62 2.69 -8.44
C LEU A 162 -0.65 3.88 -9.42
N CYS A 163 0.26 3.92 -10.39
CA CYS A 163 0.53 5.16 -11.13
C CYS A 163 0.56 5.02 -12.67
N ASP A 164 0.25 3.83 -13.20
CA ASP A 164 0.24 3.46 -14.62
C ASP A 164 1.58 3.57 -15.37
N ALA A 165 2.68 3.84 -14.67
CA ALA A 165 3.96 3.99 -15.35
C ALA A 165 4.33 2.70 -16.12
N PRO A 166 4.78 2.83 -17.39
CA PRO A 166 5.29 1.72 -18.17
C PRO A 166 6.68 1.40 -17.64
N GLY A 167 6.78 0.39 -16.78
CA GLY A 167 8.05 -0.04 -16.23
C GLY A 167 7.90 -1.42 -15.62
N PRO A 168 8.99 -2.20 -15.55
CA PRO A 168 8.93 -3.49 -14.89
C PRO A 168 8.49 -3.28 -13.44
N LEU A 169 7.39 -3.92 -13.06
CA LEU A 169 6.97 -3.99 -11.67
C LEU A 169 8.13 -4.61 -10.88
N ARG A 170 8.77 -3.83 -10.01
CA ARG A 170 9.86 -4.34 -9.18
C ARG A 170 9.36 -5.54 -8.39
N GLN A 171 10.12 -6.60 -8.18
CA GLN A 171 9.75 -7.52 -7.10
C GLN A 171 9.84 -6.74 -5.79
N ARG A 172 8.75 -6.75 -5.03
CA ARG A 172 8.83 -6.34 -3.63
C ARG A 172 9.65 -7.43 -2.92
N PRO A 173 10.66 -7.06 -2.13
CA PRO A 173 11.44 -8.00 -1.35
C PRO A 173 10.53 -8.86 -0.46
#